data_AF-A0A433BRG5-F1
#
_entry.id   AF-A0A433BRG5-F1
#
_cell.length_a   1.000
_cell.length_b   1.000
_cell.length_c   1.000
_cell.angle_alpha   90.00
_cell.angle_beta   90.00
_cell.angle_gamma   90.00
#
_symmetry.space_group_name_H-M   'P 1'
#
loop_
_entity.id
_entity.type
_entity.pdbx_description
1 polymer ?
#
loop_
_entity_poly.entity_id
_entity_poly.type
_entity_poly.pdbx_seq_one_letter_code
_entity_poly.pdbx_strand_id
1 'polypeptide(L)'
;MTDGQLRVWTGSPCRGTTAVNVTFNTDGRAEAELKLEAPPLPQAVGSRKAPPNPGVEVEYLTVGGPYPGFDVVTPLPAGFDWRTADTVSVFPQSPRSFGAVSKLGEAITESDRHPPDTYWFEGIGWLNPAEVAARDGTKFLALCSRDPAQGRHLPRVFGVRVTDGTLRIWPGRYCGPVDDVILTFQPGQTDLVLAADSRNAVPFDSLTATGPYPGFAVIRPLPGGFDWRTRKTVLLRVYRSSGEPETTTTDLGPAVTESGRHAADTYWFQGFGWLSPADVAGKDGTELLTACAPEPQHR
;
A
#
# COMPACT_ATOMS: atom_id res chain seq x y z
N MET A 1 -4.86 24.15 5.08
CA MET A 1 -6.30 24.11 5.41
C MET A 1 -7.07 24.16 4.13
N THR A 2 -8.16 23.41 4.03
CA THR A 2 -9.05 23.50 2.87
C THR A 2 -10.47 23.46 3.38
N ASP A 3 -11.30 24.43 2.97
CA ASP A 3 -12.70 24.55 3.40
C ASP A 3 -12.88 24.59 4.93
N GLY A 4 -11.91 25.19 5.64
CA GLY A 4 -11.91 25.28 7.11
C GLY A 4 -11.59 23.97 7.83
N GLN A 5 -11.18 22.93 7.11
CA GLN A 5 -10.76 21.64 7.70
C GLN A 5 -9.23 21.48 7.66
N LEU A 6 -8.71 20.77 8.66
CA LEU A 6 -7.32 20.31 8.67
C LEU A 6 -7.22 19.06 7.79
N ARG A 7 -6.59 19.22 6.62
CA ARG A 7 -6.19 18.12 5.75
C ARG A 7 -4.72 17.83 5.97
N VAL A 8 -4.43 16.58 6.31
CA VAL A 8 -3.09 16.02 6.42
C VAL A 8 -2.80 15.30 5.11
N TRP A 9 -1.59 15.51 4.57
CA TRP A 9 -1.07 14.75 3.45
C TRP A 9 0.18 14.01 3.90
N THR A 10 0.25 12.72 3.59
CA THR A 10 1.39 11.86 3.94
C THR A 10 2.60 12.11 3.04
N GLY A 11 2.44 12.89 1.95
CA GLY A 11 3.44 13.16 0.92
C GLY A 11 3.52 12.05 -0.14
N SER A 12 3.26 10.81 0.25
CA SER A 12 3.19 9.64 -0.63
C SER A 12 2.14 8.63 -0.13
N PRO A 13 1.53 7.81 -1.01
CA PRO A 13 0.51 6.85 -0.59
C PRO A 13 1.06 5.81 0.38
N CYS A 14 0.52 5.79 1.60
CA CYS A 14 0.73 4.75 2.61
C CYS A 14 -0.13 3.54 2.27
N ARG A 15 0.45 2.57 1.55
CA ARG A 15 -0.27 1.36 1.16
C ARG A 15 -0.34 0.38 2.32
N GLY A 16 -1.47 -0.31 2.45
CA GLY A 16 -1.65 -1.34 3.46
C GLY A 16 -1.66 -0.81 4.89
N THR A 17 -2.05 0.45 5.10
CA THR A 17 -2.21 1.03 6.43
C THR A 17 -3.31 0.33 7.20
N THR A 18 -2.99 -0.31 8.31
CA THR A 18 -3.97 -1.02 9.17
C THR A 18 -4.51 -0.15 10.29
N ALA A 19 -3.81 0.94 10.63
CA ALA A 19 -4.27 1.92 11.59
C ALA A 19 -3.63 3.28 11.34
N VAL A 20 -4.26 4.35 11.79
CA VAL A 20 -3.68 5.70 11.81
C VAL A 20 -3.94 6.30 13.18
N ASN A 21 -2.86 6.75 13.84
CA ASN A 21 -2.96 7.55 15.04
C ASN A 21 -2.68 9.01 14.67
N VAL A 22 -3.56 9.91 15.07
CA VAL A 22 -3.35 11.36 14.97
C VAL A 22 -3.45 11.94 16.38
N THR A 23 -2.36 12.51 16.86
CA THR A 23 -2.27 13.08 18.21
C THR A 23 -2.05 14.57 18.12
N PHE A 24 -2.87 15.34 18.81
CA PHE A 24 -2.74 16.78 18.95
C PHE A 24 -2.18 17.10 20.32
N ASN A 25 -1.05 17.82 20.34
CA ASN A 25 -0.46 18.31 21.56
C ASN A 25 -0.79 19.80 21.74
N THR A 26 -1.24 20.13 22.94
CA THR A 26 -1.53 21.48 23.41
C THR A 26 -0.65 21.72 24.63
N ASP A 27 0.19 22.74 24.59
CA ASP A 27 1.13 23.08 25.67
C ASP A 27 0.41 23.10 27.03
N GLY A 28 0.78 22.15 27.89
CA GLY A 28 0.30 22.06 29.26
C GLY A 28 -1.10 21.44 29.47
N ARG A 29 -1.72 20.81 28.47
CA ARG A 29 -2.98 20.03 28.64
C ARG A 29 -2.84 18.58 28.19
N ALA A 30 -3.87 17.78 28.49
CA ALA A 30 -3.96 16.41 28.02
C ALA A 30 -4.02 16.36 26.48
N GLU A 31 -3.25 15.47 25.88
CA GLU A 31 -3.24 15.21 24.45
C GLU A 31 -4.63 14.77 23.97
N ALA A 32 -5.02 15.19 22.76
CA ALA A 32 -6.22 14.70 22.09
C ALA A 32 -5.81 13.71 21.00
N GLU A 33 -6.38 12.51 21.01
CA GLU A 33 -6.05 11.45 20.08
C GLU A 33 -7.25 11.07 19.20
N LEU A 34 -6.99 10.92 17.91
CA LEU A 34 -7.83 10.21 16.97
C LEU A 34 -7.14 8.90 16.61
N LYS A 35 -7.81 7.78 16.85
CA LYS A 35 -7.33 6.46 16.44
C LYS A 35 -8.29 5.82 15.45
N LEU A 36 -7.76 5.47 14.29
CA LEU A 36 -8.46 4.81 13.19
C LEU A 36 -7.88 3.40 13.00
N GLU A 37 -8.72 2.39 12.80
CA GLU A 37 -8.26 1.01 12.52
C GLU A 37 -9.04 0.41 11.35
N ALA A 38 -8.33 -0.31 10.47
CA ALA A 38 -8.96 -0.98 9.33
C ALA A 38 -9.77 -2.18 9.87
N PRO A 39 -10.99 -2.42 9.36
CA PRO A 39 -11.85 -3.50 9.86
C PRO A 39 -11.12 -4.85 9.84
N PRO A 40 -11.16 -5.63 10.94
CA PRO A 40 -10.48 -6.91 11.02
C PRO A 40 -11.07 -7.90 10.01
N LEU A 41 -10.22 -8.79 9.49
CA LEU A 41 -10.68 -9.90 8.65
C LEU A 41 -11.29 -11.02 9.51
N PRO A 42 -12.28 -11.75 8.97
CA PRO A 42 -12.76 -12.97 9.61
C PRO A 42 -11.63 -14.00 9.68
N GLN A 43 -11.65 -14.83 10.72
CA GLN A 43 -10.73 -15.95 10.81
C GLN A 43 -11.07 -16.99 9.75
N ALA A 44 -10.04 -17.50 9.06
CA ALA A 44 -10.20 -18.63 8.14
C ALA A 44 -10.62 -19.88 8.93
N VAL A 45 -11.65 -20.58 8.46
CA VAL A 45 -12.06 -21.86 9.04
C VAL A 45 -10.88 -22.84 8.94
N GLY A 46 -10.41 -23.34 10.08
CA GLY A 46 -9.25 -24.24 10.15
C GLY A 46 -7.89 -23.55 10.29
N SER A 47 -7.81 -22.22 10.30
CA SER A 47 -6.58 -21.50 10.63
C SER A 47 -6.46 -21.20 12.13
N ARG A 48 -5.24 -21.27 12.67
CA ARG A 48 -4.92 -20.82 14.05
C ARG A 48 -4.67 -19.32 14.15
N LYS A 49 -4.47 -18.62 13.02
CA LYS A 49 -4.12 -17.21 12.96
C LYS A 49 -5.06 -16.49 12.00
N ALA A 50 -5.49 -15.28 12.38
CA ALA A 50 -6.20 -14.41 11.45
C ALA A 50 -5.28 -14.06 10.27
N PRO A 51 -5.80 -14.08 9.03
CA PRO A 51 -5.02 -13.69 7.86
C PRO A 51 -4.60 -12.21 7.98
N PRO A 52 -3.49 -11.82 7.35
CA PRO A 52 -3.04 -10.43 7.33
C PRO A 52 -4.12 -9.51 6.78
N ASN A 53 -4.37 -8.38 7.46
CA ASN A 53 -5.30 -7.38 6.96
C ASN A 53 -4.66 -6.68 5.74
N PRO A 54 -5.35 -6.60 4.59
CA PRO A 54 -4.85 -5.84 3.44
C PRO A 54 -4.65 -4.35 3.76
N GLY A 55 -5.20 -3.82 4.86
CA GLY A 55 -5.12 -2.41 5.23
C GLY A 55 -5.86 -1.53 4.23
N VAL A 56 -5.59 -0.23 4.25
CA VAL A 56 -6.15 0.77 3.34
C VAL A 56 -5.03 1.62 2.79
N GLU A 57 -5.12 2.10 1.55
CA GLU A 57 -4.24 3.15 1.06
C GLU A 57 -4.62 4.52 1.67
N VAL A 58 -3.67 5.17 2.35
CA VAL A 58 -3.84 6.51 2.91
C VAL A 58 -2.84 7.46 2.27
N GLU A 59 -3.33 8.46 1.55
CA GLU A 59 -2.50 9.58 1.09
C GLU A 59 -2.94 10.89 1.75
N TYR A 60 -4.25 11.11 1.83
CA TYR A 60 -4.84 12.28 2.47
C TYR A 60 -5.78 11.86 3.59
N LEU A 61 -5.74 12.59 4.69
CA LEU A 61 -6.63 12.43 5.83
C LEU A 61 -7.23 13.77 6.21
N THR A 62 -8.55 13.82 6.36
CA THR A 62 -9.24 15.02 6.85
C THR A 62 -9.67 14.82 8.29
N VAL A 63 -9.23 15.71 9.19
CA VAL A 63 -9.64 15.68 10.59
C VAL A 63 -11.13 16.00 10.69
N GLY A 64 -11.88 15.11 11.33
CA GLY A 64 -13.36 15.15 11.36
C GLY A 64 -14.02 14.22 10.32
N GLY A 65 -13.23 13.57 9.47
CA GLY A 65 -13.69 12.59 8.51
C GLY A 65 -14.20 13.17 7.18
N PRO A 66 -14.75 12.32 6.29
CA PRO A 66 -14.94 10.88 6.46
C PRO A 66 -13.62 10.09 6.49
N TYR A 67 -13.66 8.85 7.01
CA TYR A 67 -12.52 7.93 7.06
C TYR A 67 -12.82 6.63 6.29
N PRO A 68 -12.82 6.66 4.94
CA PRO A 68 -13.15 5.47 4.15
C PRO A 68 -12.21 4.30 4.47
N GLY A 69 -12.79 3.13 4.73
CA GLY A 69 -12.04 1.91 5.02
C GLY A 69 -11.51 1.80 6.45
N PHE A 70 -11.78 2.77 7.33
CA PHE A 70 -11.41 2.73 8.73
C PHE A 70 -12.63 2.85 9.65
N ASP A 71 -12.57 2.13 10.76
CA ASP A 71 -13.41 2.35 11.93
C ASP A 71 -12.73 3.37 12.86
N VAL A 72 -13.53 4.26 13.46
CA VAL A 72 -13.05 5.17 14.51
C VAL A 72 -13.02 4.41 15.83
N VAL A 73 -11.82 4.09 16.31
CA VAL A 73 -11.61 3.36 17.58
C VAL A 73 -11.53 4.33 18.76
N THR A 74 -10.81 5.44 18.59
CA THR A 74 -10.77 6.54 19.55
C THR A 74 -11.19 7.82 18.81
N PRO A 75 -12.38 8.38 19.07
CA PRO A 75 -12.75 9.66 18.50
C PRO A 75 -12.03 10.81 19.23
N LEU A 76 -11.82 11.92 18.53
CA LEU A 76 -11.41 13.16 19.20
C LEU A 76 -12.48 13.57 20.24
N PRO A 77 -12.08 14.25 21.33
CA PRO A 77 -13.03 14.75 22.32
C PRO A 77 -14.12 15.61 21.66
N ALA A 78 -15.35 15.51 22.19
CA ALA A 78 -16.46 16.30 21.68
C ALA A 78 -16.15 17.81 21.78
N GLY A 79 -16.32 18.53 20.67
CA GLY A 79 -16.01 19.96 20.60
C GLY A 79 -14.52 20.31 20.57
N PHE A 80 -13.63 19.32 20.40
CA PHE A 80 -12.20 19.58 20.24
C PHE A 80 -11.94 20.46 19.02
N ASP A 81 -11.32 21.62 19.25
CA ASP A 81 -10.83 22.51 18.20
C ASP A 81 -9.33 22.31 18.01
N TRP A 82 -8.98 21.59 16.94
CA TRP A 82 -7.60 21.30 16.56
C TRP A 82 -6.77 22.56 16.34
N ARG A 83 -7.39 23.73 16.10
CA ARG A 83 -6.67 25.02 15.94
C ARG A 83 -6.00 25.50 17.21
N THR A 84 -6.43 24.98 18.36
CA THR A 84 -5.83 25.31 19.66
C THR A 84 -4.59 24.47 19.97
N ALA A 85 -4.28 23.47 19.15
CA ALA A 85 -3.11 22.63 19.30
C ALA A 85 -1.88 23.27 18.68
N ASP A 86 -0.73 23.08 19.33
CA ASP A 86 0.56 23.60 18.87
C ASP A 86 1.13 22.71 17.77
N THR A 87 0.97 21.38 17.95
CA THR A 87 1.46 20.38 17.01
C THR A 87 0.43 19.30 16.73
N VAL A 88 0.58 18.67 15.57
CA VAL A 88 -0.08 17.42 15.20
C VAL A 88 0.99 16.37 14.92
N SER A 89 0.85 15.20 15.52
CA SER A 89 1.61 14.00 15.23
C SER A 89 0.74 13.04 14.43
N VAL A 90 1.29 12.46 13.36
CA VAL A 90 0.59 11.51 12.51
C VAL A 90 1.45 10.26 12.39
N PHE A 91 0.88 9.11 12.74
CA PHE A 91 1.54 7.82 12.68
C PHE A 91 0.65 6.81 11.93
N PRO A 92 0.84 6.64 10.61
CA PRO A 92 0.24 5.53 9.89
C PRO A 92 0.97 4.23 10.25
N GLN A 93 0.22 3.21 10.63
CA GLN A 93 0.71 1.83 10.78
C GLN A 93 0.59 1.13 9.43
N SER A 94 1.56 1.38 8.57
CA SER A 94 1.75 0.72 7.27
C SER A 94 3.13 0.10 7.20
N PRO A 95 3.35 -0.85 6.28
CA PRO A 95 4.69 -1.32 6.00
C PRO A 95 5.62 -0.16 5.62
N ARG A 96 6.79 -0.12 6.26
CA ARG A 96 7.86 0.87 6.03
C ARG A 96 7.49 2.32 6.33
N SER A 97 6.35 2.61 6.95
CA SER A 97 6.01 3.97 7.34
C SER A 97 6.64 4.39 8.65
N PHE A 98 6.74 5.69 8.83
CA PHE A 98 7.17 6.33 10.07
C PHE A 98 6.21 7.45 10.46
N GLY A 99 6.30 7.88 11.72
CA GLY A 99 5.53 9.02 12.22
C GLY A 99 6.22 10.35 11.92
N ALA A 100 5.41 11.40 11.80
CA ALA A 100 5.92 12.76 11.71
C ALA A 100 5.13 13.67 12.65
N VAL A 101 5.79 14.72 13.14
CA VAL A 101 5.18 15.81 13.91
C VAL A 101 5.30 17.08 13.09
N SER A 102 4.24 17.87 13.04
CA SER A 102 4.25 19.20 12.43
C SER A 102 3.61 20.22 13.38
N LYS A 103 4.22 21.39 13.50
CA LYS A 103 3.59 22.58 14.08
C LYS A 103 2.41 23.01 13.22
N LEU A 104 1.32 23.39 13.88
CA LEU A 104 0.08 23.80 13.21
C LEU A 104 0.02 25.30 12.94
N GLY A 105 0.77 26.12 13.70
CA GLY A 105 0.70 27.59 13.64
C GLY A 105 0.77 28.16 12.22
N GLU A 106 1.83 27.82 11.47
CA GLU A 106 2.02 28.30 10.09
C GLU A 106 0.88 27.86 9.17
N ALA A 107 0.48 26.59 9.25
CA ALA A 107 -0.62 26.08 8.44
C ALA A 107 -1.94 26.77 8.80
N ILE A 108 -2.19 27.11 10.06
CA ILE A 108 -3.39 27.84 10.49
C ILE A 108 -3.39 29.27 9.95
N THR A 109 -2.26 29.98 9.99
CA THR A 109 -2.21 31.41 9.64
C THR A 109 -2.05 31.68 8.15
N GLU A 110 -1.34 30.82 7.42
CA GLU A 110 -0.91 31.12 6.05
C GLU A 110 -1.67 30.35 4.97
N SER A 111 -2.43 29.30 5.29
CA SER A 111 -3.13 28.45 4.29
C SER A 111 -3.86 29.24 3.20
N ASP A 112 -4.59 30.28 3.57
CA ASP A 112 -5.43 31.06 2.64
C ASP A 112 -4.60 31.93 1.68
N ARG A 113 -3.28 32.06 1.91
CA ARG A 113 -2.34 32.77 1.04
C ARG A 113 -1.65 31.86 0.03
N HIS A 114 -1.88 30.54 0.11
CA HIS A 114 -1.26 29.55 -0.75
C HIS A 114 -2.30 28.84 -1.65
N PRO A 115 -1.88 28.31 -2.82
CA PRO A 115 -2.77 27.53 -3.68
C PRO A 115 -3.40 26.35 -2.94
N PRO A 116 -4.66 25.99 -3.24
CA PRO A 116 -5.40 24.97 -2.50
C PRO A 116 -4.84 23.54 -2.62
N ASP A 117 -3.95 23.30 -3.58
CA ASP A 117 -3.23 22.04 -3.79
C ASP A 117 -1.85 22.01 -3.11
N THR A 118 -1.49 23.05 -2.36
CA THR A 118 -0.24 23.09 -1.59
C THR A 118 -0.44 22.78 -0.12
N TYR A 119 0.57 22.16 0.47
CA TYR A 119 0.58 21.76 1.87
C TYR A 119 1.84 22.27 2.56
N TRP A 120 1.71 22.64 3.83
CA TRP A 120 2.83 23.02 4.67
C TRP A 120 3.64 21.78 5.08
N PHE A 121 4.92 21.76 4.73
CA PHE A 121 5.91 20.80 5.22
C PHE A 121 6.86 21.54 6.17
N GLU A 122 6.77 21.25 7.47
CA GLU A 122 7.59 21.95 8.48
C GLU A 122 9.08 21.89 8.16
N GLY A 123 9.74 23.05 8.21
CA GLY A 123 11.15 23.20 7.89
C GLY A 123 11.47 23.25 6.39
N ILE A 124 10.50 22.99 5.51
CA ILE A 124 10.68 22.98 4.05
C ILE A 124 9.88 24.10 3.36
N GLY A 125 8.60 24.25 3.70
CA GLY A 125 7.71 25.26 3.09
C GLY A 125 6.42 24.66 2.53
N TRP A 126 5.68 25.49 1.77
CA TRP A 126 4.48 25.09 1.06
C TRP A 126 4.82 24.40 -0.25
N LEU A 127 4.37 23.16 -0.43
CA LEU A 127 4.69 22.33 -1.60
C LEU A 127 3.42 21.74 -2.22
N ASN A 128 3.41 21.66 -3.55
CA ASN A 128 2.41 20.89 -4.31
C ASN A 128 2.87 19.43 -4.59
N PRO A 129 2.01 18.56 -5.15
CA PRO A 129 2.36 17.17 -5.52
C PRO A 129 3.61 17.02 -6.38
N ALA A 130 3.81 17.88 -7.38
CA ALA A 130 4.96 17.80 -8.28
C ALA A 130 6.27 18.15 -7.55
N GLU A 131 6.23 19.15 -6.67
CA GLU A 131 7.39 19.55 -5.88
C GLU A 131 7.77 18.50 -4.83
N VAL A 132 6.78 17.86 -4.19
CA VAL A 132 7.05 16.73 -3.29
C VAL A 132 7.66 15.57 -4.05
N ALA A 133 7.08 15.15 -5.18
CA ALA A 133 7.63 14.07 -6.00
C ALA A 133 9.09 14.33 -6.45
N ALA A 134 9.45 15.59 -6.68
CA ALA A 134 10.81 15.97 -7.08
C ALA A 134 11.82 16.03 -5.91
N ARG A 135 11.35 16.14 -4.66
CA ARG A 135 12.20 16.40 -3.47
C ARG A 135 12.18 15.27 -2.45
N ASP A 136 11.18 14.41 -2.48
CA ASP A 136 11.07 13.23 -1.63
C ASP A 136 12.22 12.24 -1.90
N GLY A 137 12.72 11.62 -0.84
CA GLY A 137 13.91 10.75 -0.87
C GLY A 137 15.24 11.49 -1.15
N THR A 138 15.25 12.83 -1.24
CA THR A 138 16.51 13.58 -1.46
C THR A 138 16.67 14.80 -0.56
N LYS A 139 15.59 15.55 -0.31
CA LYS A 139 15.58 16.74 0.57
C LYS A 139 14.85 16.49 1.87
N PHE A 140 13.82 15.66 1.83
CA PHE A 140 13.10 15.13 2.97
C PHE A 140 12.56 13.73 2.59
N LEU A 141 11.95 13.05 3.55
CA LEU A 141 11.28 11.78 3.30
C LEU A 141 9.81 11.91 3.70
N ALA A 142 8.89 11.64 2.77
CA ALA A 142 7.47 11.54 3.06
C ALA A 142 7.16 10.28 3.88
N LEU A 143 6.07 10.29 4.67
CA LEU A 143 5.81 9.34 5.77
C LEU A 143 5.86 7.87 5.35
N CYS A 144 5.53 7.58 4.10
CA CYS A 144 5.42 6.24 3.55
C CYS A 144 6.31 6.02 2.34
N SER A 145 7.27 6.93 2.15
CA SER A 145 8.29 6.80 1.13
C SER A 145 9.41 5.89 1.59
N ARG A 146 10.01 5.19 0.62
CA ARG A 146 11.14 4.31 0.89
C ARG A 146 12.35 5.16 1.26
N ASP A 147 12.98 4.81 2.39
CA ASP A 147 14.20 5.45 2.83
C ASP A 147 15.38 5.08 1.90
N PRO A 148 15.96 6.06 1.17
CA PRO A 148 17.11 5.81 0.29
C PRO A 148 18.37 5.36 1.05
N ALA A 149 18.48 5.66 2.35
CA ALA A 149 19.64 5.29 3.17
C ALA A 149 19.70 3.78 3.46
N GLN A 150 18.60 3.04 3.26
CA GLN A 150 18.59 1.58 3.37
C GLN A 150 19.36 0.89 2.22
N GLY A 151 19.79 1.64 1.20
CA GLY A 151 20.68 1.18 0.14
C GLY A 151 19.95 0.80 -1.15
N ARG A 152 20.67 0.17 -2.08
CA ARG A 152 20.14 -0.22 -3.39
C ARG A 152 19.21 -1.42 -3.24
N HIS A 153 17.96 -1.17 -2.90
CA HIS A 153 16.90 -2.16 -2.98
C HIS A 153 16.40 -2.27 -4.41
N LEU A 154 16.55 -3.45 -4.99
CA LEU A 154 15.94 -3.76 -6.27
C LEU A 154 14.41 -3.73 -6.11
N PRO A 155 13.65 -3.24 -7.10
CA PRO A 155 12.20 -3.25 -7.00
C PRO A 155 11.70 -4.70 -6.98
N ARG A 156 10.92 -5.02 -5.94
CA ARG A 156 10.22 -6.31 -5.84
C ARG A 156 8.99 -6.29 -6.74
N VAL A 157 8.96 -7.08 -7.80
CA VAL A 157 7.92 -7.04 -8.84
C VAL A 157 7.34 -8.42 -9.11
N PHE A 158 6.22 -8.44 -9.81
CA PHE A 158 5.57 -9.66 -10.29
C PHE A 158 5.03 -9.43 -11.70
N GLY A 159 4.80 -10.53 -12.42
CA GLY A 159 4.29 -10.53 -13.78
C GLY A 159 2.77 -10.62 -13.82
N VAL A 160 2.15 -9.90 -14.76
CA VAL A 160 0.73 -10.03 -15.09
C VAL A 160 0.52 -10.32 -16.57
N ARG A 161 -0.49 -11.13 -16.88
CA ARG A 161 -0.88 -11.45 -18.27
C ARG A 161 -2.37 -11.71 -18.36
N VAL A 162 -2.98 -11.37 -19.49
CA VAL A 162 -4.33 -11.82 -19.84
C VAL A 162 -4.22 -13.03 -20.74
N THR A 163 -4.76 -14.16 -20.29
CA THR A 163 -4.85 -15.41 -21.07
C THR A 163 -6.28 -15.90 -21.02
N ASP A 164 -6.87 -16.20 -22.17
CA ASP A 164 -8.26 -16.67 -22.29
C ASP A 164 -9.26 -15.79 -21.54
N GLY A 165 -9.08 -14.46 -21.66
CA GLY A 165 -9.95 -13.48 -21.00
C GLY A 165 -9.78 -13.40 -19.48
N THR A 166 -8.77 -14.03 -18.90
CA THR A 166 -8.55 -14.01 -17.44
C THR A 166 -7.20 -13.44 -17.07
N LEU A 167 -7.16 -12.66 -15.98
CA LEU A 167 -5.93 -12.10 -15.44
C LEU A 167 -5.14 -13.18 -14.67
N ARG A 168 -3.98 -13.52 -15.22
CA ARG A 168 -2.97 -14.37 -14.59
C ARG A 168 -1.93 -13.52 -13.90
N ILE A 169 -1.59 -13.92 -12.68
CA ILE A 169 -0.58 -13.35 -11.81
C ILE A 169 0.54 -14.37 -11.68
N TRP A 170 1.75 -13.94 -11.96
CA TRP A 170 2.94 -14.77 -11.84
C TRP A 170 3.93 -14.10 -10.88
N PRO A 171 4.25 -14.71 -9.72
CA PRO A 171 5.25 -14.18 -8.80
C PRO A 171 6.66 -14.08 -9.40
N GLY A 172 6.92 -14.68 -10.57
CA GLY A 172 8.23 -14.79 -11.18
C GLY A 172 8.90 -16.10 -10.76
N ARG A 173 9.61 -16.09 -9.63
CA ARG A 173 10.17 -17.30 -9.05
C ARG A 173 9.12 -18.04 -8.21
N TYR A 174 9.20 -19.37 -8.19
CA TYR A 174 8.43 -20.19 -7.25
C TYR A 174 8.63 -19.70 -5.81
N CYS A 175 7.52 -19.44 -5.13
CA CYS A 175 7.55 -18.86 -3.79
C CYS A 175 7.80 -19.88 -2.68
N GLY A 176 7.74 -21.18 -2.98
CA GLY A 176 7.65 -22.19 -1.95
C GLY A 176 6.25 -22.28 -1.34
N PRO A 177 6.13 -22.91 -0.16
CA PRO A 177 4.90 -22.87 0.63
C PRO A 177 4.60 -21.46 1.12
N VAL A 178 3.39 -20.98 0.86
CA VAL A 178 2.91 -19.67 1.33
C VAL A 178 1.68 -19.82 2.25
N ASP A 179 1.56 -18.89 3.18
CA ASP A 179 0.50 -18.86 4.20
C ASP A 179 -0.71 -18.06 3.70
N ASP A 180 -0.47 -16.90 3.08
CA ASP A 180 -1.54 -16.03 2.59
C ASP A 180 -1.13 -15.34 1.29
N VAL A 181 -2.12 -15.05 0.44
CA VAL A 181 -1.94 -14.27 -0.78
C VAL A 181 -3.02 -13.19 -0.84
N ILE A 182 -2.61 -11.95 -1.07
CA ILE A 182 -3.51 -10.81 -1.23
C ILE A 182 -3.28 -10.19 -2.60
N LEU A 183 -4.37 -9.99 -3.36
CA LEU A 183 -4.39 -9.10 -4.50
C LEU A 183 -5.19 -7.85 -4.16
N THR A 184 -4.61 -6.68 -4.36
CA THR A 184 -5.26 -5.39 -4.11
C THR A 184 -5.36 -4.61 -5.42
N PHE A 185 -6.58 -4.33 -5.88
CA PHE A 185 -6.86 -3.60 -7.11
C PHE A 185 -7.22 -2.14 -6.83
N GLN A 186 -6.72 -1.22 -7.66
CA GLN A 186 -6.95 0.23 -7.52
C GLN A 186 -7.37 0.86 -8.85
N PRO A 187 -8.05 2.02 -8.87
CA PRO A 187 -8.46 2.84 -7.72
C PRO A 187 -9.66 2.27 -6.94
N GLY A 188 -9.92 2.82 -5.76
CA GLY A 188 -11.05 2.48 -4.89
C GLY A 188 -10.89 1.20 -4.07
N GLN A 189 -9.66 0.67 -3.99
CA GLN A 189 -9.23 -0.53 -3.28
C GLN A 189 -10.23 -1.69 -3.23
N THR A 190 -9.97 -2.74 -4.00
CA THR A 190 -10.72 -3.99 -3.90
C THR A 190 -9.75 -5.14 -3.70
N ASP A 191 -9.95 -5.90 -2.62
CA ASP A 191 -9.02 -6.95 -2.20
C ASP A 191 -9.60 -8.35 -2.43
N LEU A 192 -8.78 -9.23 -2.99
CA LEU A 192 -8.92 -10.68 -2.84
C LEU A 192 -7.96 -11.11 -1.73
N VAL A 193 -8.47 -11.81 -0.71
CA VAL A 193 -7.64 -12.37 0.37
C VAL A 193 -7.81 -13.88 0.40
N LEU A 194 -6.69 -14.59 0.20
CA LEU A 194 -6.58 -16.04 0.21
C LEU A 194 -5.70 -16.46 1.39
N ALA A 195 -6.15 -17.46 2.15
CA ALA A 195 -5.39 -18.02 3.27
C ALA A 195 -5.27 -19.54 3.08
N ALA A 196 -4.07 -20.08 3.28
CA ALA A 196 -3.83 -21.51 3.31
C ALA A 196 -4.44 -22.13 4.57
N ASP A 197 -4.72 -23.44 4.52
CA ASP A 197 -5.01 -24.19 5.75
C ASP A 197 -3.77 -24.15 6.66
N SER A 198 -3.95 -23.89 7.96
CA SER A 198 -2.84 -23.81 8.93
C SER A 198 -2.02 -25.09 9.05
N ARG A 199 -2.50 -26.21 8.50
CA ARG A 199 -1.77 -27.49 8.46
C ARG A 199 -1.02 -27.71 7.14
N ASN A 200 -1.36 -26.97 6.08
CA ASN A 200 -0.90 -27.21 4.73
C ASN A 200 -0.66 -25.87 4.01
N ALA A 201 0.54 -25.31 4.16
CA ALA A 201 0.97 -24.18 3.34
C ALA A 201 0.98 -24.58 1.85
N VAL A 202 0.63 -23.64 0.97
CA VAL A 202 0.33 -23.94 -0.44
C VAL A 202 1.54 -23.61 -1.33
N PRO A 203 2.00 -24.52 -2.21
CA PRO A 203 2.94 -24.19 -3.27
C PRO A 203 2.39 -23.07 -4.16
N PHE A 204 3.07 -21.91 -4.21
CA PHE A 204 2.62 -20.77 -5.01
C PHE A 204 3.50 -20.53 -6.24
N ASP A 205 3.00 -21.01 -7.38
CA ASP A 205 3.61 -20.84 -8.71
C ASP A 205 2.95 -19.73 -9.53
N SER A 206 1.61 -19.65 -9.51
CA SER A 206 0.83 -18.63 -10.21
C SER A 206 -0.60 -18.60 -9.67
N LEU A 207 -1.33 -17.54 -10.01
CA LEU A 207 -2.71 -17.33 -9.59
C LEU A 207 -3.53 -16.76 -10.73
N THR A 208 -4.78 -17.18 -10.84
CA THR A 208 -5.76 -16.50 -11.68
C THR A 208 -6.64 -15.64 -10.79
N ALA A 209 -6.82 -14.35 -11.10
CA ALA A 209 -7.47 -13.38 -10.19
C ALA A 209 -8.94 -13.70 -9.85
N THR A 210 -9.59 -14.57 -10.62
CA THR A 210 -10.98 -15.02 -10.42
C THR A 210 -11.09 -16.50 -10.07
N GLY A 211 -9.96 -17.14 -9.75
CA GLY A 211 -9.88 -18.55 -9.40
C GLY A 211 -9.81 -19.50 -10.61
N PRO A 212 -9.86 -20.82 -10.36
CA PRO A 212 -9.98 -21.46 -9.05
C PRO A 212 -8.76 -21.22 -8.13
N TYR A 213 -8.92 -21.44 -6.82
CA TYR A 213 -7.86 -21.27 -5.81
C TYR A 213 -7.55 -22.58 -5.07
N PRO A 214 -6.94 -23.58 -5.72
CA PRO A 214 -6.64 -24.85 -5.07
C PRO A 214 -5.77 -24.66 -3.84
N GLY A 215 -6.16 -25.28 -2.71
CA GLY A 215 -5.42 -25.21 -1.44
C GLY A 215 -5.65 -23.96 -0.60
N PHE A 216 -6.27 -22.91 -1.14
CA PHE A 216 -6.60 -21.70 -0.39
C PHE A 216 -8.08 -21.63 -0.02
N ALA A 217 -8.36 -21.18 1.21
CA ALA A 217 -9.64 -20.63 1.59
C ALA A 217 -9.75 -19.18 1.12
N VAL A 218 -10.89 -18.81 0.55
CA VAL A 218 -11.20 -17.43 0.18
C VAL A 218 -11.77 -16.72 1.41
N ILE A 219 -10.99 -15.81 1.99
CA ILE A 219 -11.38 -15.06 3.20
C ILE A 219 -12.16 -13.82 2.84
N ARG A 220 -11.69 -13.13 1.80
CA ARG A 220 -12.38 -11.99 1.20
C ARG A 220 -12.44 -12.23 -0.30
N PRO A 221 -13.62 -12.57 -0.86
CA PRO A 221 -13.77 -12.70 -2.31
C PRO A 221 -13.79 -11.31 -2.95
N LEU A 222 -13.45 -11.26 -4.23
CA LEU A 222 -13.79 -10.10 -5.04
C LEU A 222 -15.32 -9.94 -5.09
N PRO A 223 -15.87 -8.71 -5.07
CA PRO A 223 -17.30 -8.48 -5.16
C PRO A 223 -17.92 -9.12 -6.41
N GLY A 224 -19.21 -9.50 -6.32
CA GLY A 224 -19.95 -10.00 -7.47
C GLY A 224 -19.96 -8.98 -8.62
N GLY A 225 -19.65 -9.44 -9.84
CA GLY A 225 -19.57 -8.57 -11.03
C GLY A 225 -18.30 -7.71 -11.10
N PHE A 226 -17.32 -7.93 -10.22
CA PHE A 226 -16.05 -7.22 -10.28
C PHE A 226 -15.33 -7.47 -11.61
N ASP A 227 -15.06 -6.40 -12.36
CA ASP A 227 -14.23 -6.43 -13.56
C ASP A 227 -12.88 -5.78 -13.29
N TRP A 228 -11.83 -6.60 -13.20
CA TRP A 228 -10.45 -6.16 -12.99
C TRP A 228 -9.93 -5.28 -14.13
N ARG A 229 -10.53 -5.32 -15.33
CA ARG A 229 -10.13 -4.46 -16.46
C ARG A 229 -10.43 -2.99 -16.25
N THR A 230 -11.39 -2.69 -15.36
CA THR A 230 -11.74 -1.31 -14.99
C THR A 230 -10.77 -0.72 -13.96
N ARG A 231 -9.82 -1.53 -13.48
CA ARG A 231 -8.82 -1.15 -12.50
C ARG A 231 -7.53 -0.75 -13.20
N LYS A 232 -6.89 0.28 -12.67
CA LYS A 232 -5.64 0.82 -13.19
C LYS A 232 -4.46 -0.06 -12.79
N THR A 233 -4.44 -0.50 -11.53
CA THR A 233 -3.30 -1.22 -10.99
C THR A 233 -3.70 -2.39 -10.10
N VAL A 234 -2.76 -3.30 -9.91
CA VAL A 234 -2.84 -4.40 -8.96
C VAL A 234 -1.56 -4.49 -8.14
N LEU A 235 -1.69 -4.76 -6.85
CA LEU A 235 -0.62 -5.06 -5.91
C LEU A 235 -0.73 -6.53 -5.49
N LEU A 236 0.38 -7.27 -5.54
CA LEU A 236 0.48 -8.62 -4.99
C LEU A 236 1.19 -8.56 -3.63
N ARG A 237 0.61 -9.23 -2.63
CA ARG A 237 1.30 -9.53 -1.37
C ARG A 237 1.30 -11.03 -1.12
N VAL A 238 2.48 -11.58 -0.82
CA VAL A 238 2.66 -13.01 -0.57
C VAL A 238 3.27 -13.20 0.80
N TYR A 239 2.51 -13.78 1.73
CA TYR A 239 2.95 -14.01 3.09
C TYR A 239 3.50 -15.43 3.24
N ARG A 240 4.67 -15.51 3.86
CA ARG A 240 5.42 -16.73 4.13
C ARG A 240 6.12 -16.58 5.48
N SER A 241 6.62 -17.68 6.02
CA SER A 241 7.33 -17.72 7.30
C SER A 241 8.51 -16.74 7.44
N SER A 242 9.08 -16.29 6.32
CA SER A 242 10.18 -15.31 6.29
C SER A 242 10.16 -14.51 5.00
N GLY A 243 10.65 -13.26 5.03
CA GLY A 243 10.76 -12.40 3.85
C GLY A 243 9.69 -11.33 3.79
N GLU A 244 9.88 -10.38 2.88
CA GLU A 244 9.00 -9.26 2.73
C GLU A 244 7.82 -9.58 1.80
N PRO A 245 6.57 -9.34 2.23
CA PRO A 245 5.41 -9.69 1.43
C PRO A 245 5.11 -8.68 0.31
N GLU A 246 5.64 -7.46 0.38
CA GLU A 246 5.18 -6.36 -0.48
C GLU A 246 5.88 -6.26 -1.83
N THR A 247 5.09 -6.31 -2.90
CA THR A 247 5.57 -5.98 -4.25
C THR A 247 5.33 -4.50 -4.59
N THR A 248 6.02 -4.02 -5.62
CA THR A 248 5.66 -2.81 -6.35
C THR A 248 4.34 -3.06 -7.07
N THR A 249 3.49 -2.04 -7.08
CA THR A 249 2.21 -2.05 -7.77
C THR A 249 2.39 -2.07 -9.28
N THR A 250 1.61 -2.90 -9.97
CA THR A 250 1.72 -3.14 -11.41
C THR A 250 0.54 -2.52 -12.15
N ASP A 251 0.84 -1.76 -13.21
CA ASP A 251 -0.16 -1.23 -14.15
C ASP A 251 -0.77 -2.37 -14.97
N LEU A 252 -2.10 -2.44 -15.00
CA LEU A 252 -2.85 -3.45 -15.74
C LEU A 252 -3.06 -3.10 -17.21
N GLY A 253 -2.91 -1.83 -17.61
CA GLY A 253 -3.15 -1.35 -18.97
C GLY A 253 -2.37 -2.12 -20.05
N PRO A 254 -1.04 -2.30 -19.91
CA PRO A 254 -0.24 -3.08 -20.85
C PRO A 254 -0.72 -4.52 -20.95
N ALA A 255 -1.00 -5.20 -19.84
CA ALA A 255 -1.52 -6.56 -19.88
C ALA A 255 -2.88 -6.65 -20.57
N VAL A 256 -3.81 -5.72 -20.30
CA VAL A 256 -5.13 -5.69 -20.93
C VAL A 256 -5.03 -5.51 -22.46
N THR A 257 -4.15 -4.63 -22.92
CA THR A 257 -4.13 -4.19 -24.31
C THR A 257 -3.12 -4.94 -25.19
N GLU A 258 -2.09 -5.53 -24.60
CA GLU A 258 -0.94 -6.07 -25.35
C GLU A 258 -0.76 -7.59 -25.20
N SER A 259 -1.35 -8.27 -24.21
CA SER A 259 -1.09 -9.72 -23.96
C SER A 259 -1.16 -10.59 -25.22
N GLY A 260 -2.14 -10.36 -26.09
CA GLY A 260 -2.33 -11.13 -27.32
C GLY A 260 -1.27 -10.88 -28.41
N ARG A 261 -0.41 -9.86 -28.25
CA ARG A 261 0.68 -9.51 -29.17
C ARG A 261 2.03 -10.10 -28.74
N HIS A 262 2.12 -10.63 -27.53
CA HIS A 262 3.34 -11.19 -26.96
C HIS A 262 3.24 -12.71 -26.81
N ALA A 263 4.40 -13.38 -26.86
CA ALA A 263 4.51 -14.83 -26.72
C ALA A 263 3.77 -15.34 -25.47
N ALA A 264 3.15 -16.51 -25.58
CA ALA A 264 2.18 -17.03 -24.61
C ALA A 264 2.72 -17.20 -23.18
N ASP A 265 4.03 -17.37 -23.05
CA ASP A 265 4.77 -17.58 -21.81
C ASP A 265 5.35 -16.29 -21.20
N THR A 266 5.16 -15.14 -21.83
CA THR A 266 5.67 -13.85 -21.33
C THR A 266 4.66 -13.10 -20.47
N TYR A 267 5.13 -12.34 -19.50
CA TYR A 267 4.30 -11.53 -18.60
C TYR A 267 4.79 -10.09 -18.56
N TRP A 268 3.87 -9.14 -18.37
CA TRP A 268 4.22 -7.75 -18.12
C TRP A 268 4.72 -7.57 -16.68
N PHE A 269 5.96 -7.12 -16.53
CA PHE A 269 6.58 -6.73 -15.26
C PHE A 269 6.70 -5.21 -15.19
N GLN A 270 6.16 -4.61 -14.13
CA GLN A 270 6.17 -3.16 -13.95
C GLN A 270 7.59 -2.58 -14.04
N GLY A 271 7.79 -1.67 -15.00
CA GLY A 271 9.08 -1.00 -15.22
C GLY A 271 10.12 -1.81 -16.01
N PHE A 272 9.83 -3.08 -16.34
CA PHE A 272 10.76 -3.97 -17.06
C PHE A 272 10.22 -4.51 -18.38
N GLY A 273 8.92 -4.37 -18.64
CA GLY A 273 8.33 -4.79 -19.90
C GLY A 273 7.82 -6.24 -19.90
N TRP A 274 7.63 -6.79 -21.09
CA TRP A 274 7.25 -8.18 -21.29
C TRP A 274 8.47 -9.10 -21.14
N LEU A 275 8.47 -9.93 -20.10
CA LEU A 275 9.57 -10.84 -19.79
C LEU A 275 9.13 -12.30 -19.88
N SER A 276 9.99 -13.14 -20.45
CA SER A 276 9.89 -14.60 -20.39
C SER A 276 10.45 -15.15 -19.07
N PRO A 277 10.22 -16.44 -18.76
CA PRO A 277 10.89 -17.13 -17.65
C PRO A 277 12.42 -17.02 -17.67
N ALA A 278 13.03 -17.07 -18.85
CA ALA A 278 14.48 -16.93 -19.00
C ALA A 278 14.94 -15.50 -18.69
N ASP A 279 14.21 -14.49 -19.16
CA ASP A 279 14.55 -13.08 -18.89
C ASP A 279 14.47 -12.77 -17.40
N VAL A 280 13.42 -13.25 -16.72
CA VAL A 280 13.26 -13.09 -15.27
C VAL A 280 14.41 -13.77 -14.52
N ALA A 281 14.77 -15.00 -14.90
CA ALA A 281 15.89 -15.71 -14.28
C ALA A 281 17.24 -14.97 -14.43
N GLY A 282 17.44 -14.22 -15.52
CA GLY A 282 18.62 -13.40 -15.73
C GLY A 282 18.65 -12.07 -14.95
N LYS A 283 17.47 -11.57 -14.52
CA LYS A 283 17.30 -10.26 -13.88
C LYS A 283 17.04 -10.32 -12.37
N ASP A 284 16.52 -11.45 -11.87
CA ASP A 284 16.17 -11.63 -10.46
C ASP A 284 17.42 -11.63 -9.58
N GLY A 285 17.44 -10.73 -8.59
CA GLY A 285 18.57 -10.50 -7.69
C GLY A 285 19.64 -9.53 -8.20
N THR A 286 19.53 -9.03 -9.44
CA THR A 286 20.52 -8.11 -10.05
C THR A 286 19.91 -6.76 -10.48
N GLU A 287 18.77 -6.81 -11.18
CA GLU A 287 18.03 -5.65 -11.69
C GLU A 287 16.67 -5.48 -10.99
N LEU A 288 16.05 -6.60 -10.61
CA LEU A 288 14.77 -6.65 -9.91
C LEU A 288 14.79 -7.75 -8.85
N LEU A 289 13.78 -7.78 -7.99
CA LEU A 289 13.48 -8.95 -7.17
C LEU A 289 12.12 -9.49 -7.59
N THR A 290 12.00 -10.78 -7.85
CA THR A 290 10.68 -11.41 -7.99
C THR A 290 9.95 -11.41 -6.66
N ALA A 291 8.62 -11.60 -6.65
CA ALA A 291 7.79 -11.43 -5.45
C ALA A 291 8.34 -12.16 -4.22
N CYS A 292 8.93 -13.33 -4.42
CA CYS A 292 9.44 -14.19 -3.35
C CYS A 292 10.96 -14.37 -3.34
N ALA A 293 11.69 -13.57 -4.13
CA ALA A 293 13.15 -13.58 -4.11
C ALA A 293 13.68 -13.17 -2.73
N PRO A 294 14.73 -13.82 -2.19
CA PRO A 294 15.38 -13.33 -0.99
C PRO A 294 15.99 -11.95 -1.25
N GLU A 295 15.97 -11.06 -0.26
CA GLU A 295 16.75 -9.82 -0.35
C GLU A 295 18.24 -10.18 -0.50
N PRO A 296 18.99 -9.50 -1.38
CA PRO A 296 20.43 -9.64 -1.43
C PRO A 296 21.01 -9.30 -0.06
N GLN A 297 21.87 -10.15 0.50
CA GLN A 297 22.55 -9.83 1.75
C GLN A 297 23.39 -8.56 1.56
N HIS A 298 23.18 -7.55 2.41
CA HIS A 298 24.11 -6.43 2.51
C HIS A 298 25.50 -7.00 2.85
N ARG A 299 26.47 -6.80 1.95
CA ARG A 299 27.87 -7.10 2.21
C ARG A 299 28.51 -5.95 2.96
#